data_AF-A0A0Q4GDR5-F1
#
_entry.id   AF-A0A0Q4GDR5-F1
#
_cell.length_a   1.000
_cell.length_b   1.000
_cell.length_c   1.000
_cell.angle_alpha   90.00
_cell.angle_beta   90.00
_cell.angle_gamma   90.00
#
_symmetry.space_group_name_H-M   'P 1'
#
loop_
_entity.id
_entity.type
_entity.pdbx_description
1 polymer ?
#
loop_
_entity_poly.entity_id
_entity_poly.type
_entity_poly.pdbx_seq_one_letter_code
_entity_poly.pdbx_strand_id
1 'polypeptide(L)'
;MPARIALIATLFAAPVLAASSVTPKPNARIGSAEKPYTSAGAYRWFDDNKGDPSGTVIDHATITASQRGVNLEKESANITIRNSVFSGVKPQANTIFPAGIYAEHGRNLLIERTTIRDWTTIANGKYRQGDCIDAEWGFVGLTLRDVVLSGCTDGGYDSKARNDLLDRVTAIGNKKSFRLWYSMHTATSIESINPTEVHIETSTRNDGKYGMGAGSLTAKRVTFRSTGKQALFSLGPNAVINIDECVIDVPAGTPFVRYHDGGRASNVKLSLGKSCAMDVKGYAVNTPMTVAAPRGFDVGEVLVDRKGNGTITLATPEIIARINARIKARGSPILLKKNDTLKLVSGTWYEIVDQRKR
;
A
#
# COMPACT_ATOMS: atom_id res chain seq x y z
N MET A 1 62.90 31.41 -47.90
CA MET A 1 61.81 30.42 -47.97
C MET A 1 61.64 29.78 -46.59
N PRO A 2 60.55 30.03 -45.85
CA PRO A 2 60.18 29.21 -44.71
C PRO A 2 59.00 28.29 -45.08
N ALA A 3 59.14 27.01 -44.74
CA ALA A 3 58.19 25.95 -45.02
C ALA A 3 56.89 26.16 -44.24
N ARG A 4 55.76 26.11 -44.96
CA ARG A 4 54.41 26.03 -44.37
C ARG A 4 54.20 24.61 -43.86
N ILE A 5 54.08 24.43 -42.55
CA ILE A 5 53.58 23.20 -41.94
C ILE A 5 52.06 23.33 -41.85
N ALA A 6 51.35 22.59 -42.70
CA ALA A 6 49.90 22.48 -42.62
C ALA A 6 49.54 21.48 -41.50
N LEU A 7 48.89 21.96 -40.45
CA LEU A 7 48.35 21.13 -39.38
C LEU A 7 47.01 20.55 -39.86
N ILE A 8 46.98 19.26 -40.21
CA ILE A 8 45.74 18.55 -40.54
C ILE A 8 45.07 18.17 -39.21
N ALA A 9 44.04 18.92 -38.83
CA ALA A 9 43.15 18.55 -37.73
C ALA A 9 42.19 17.45 -38.21
N THR A 10 42.50 16.20 -37.87
CA THR A 10 41.57 15.07 -38.04
C THR A 10 40.59 15.07 -36.87
N LEU A 11 39.38 15.59 -37.09
CA LEU A 11 38.25 15.38 -36.18
C LEU A 11 37.78 13.92 -36.31
N PHE A 12 38.21 13.06 -35.40
CA PHE A 12 37.45 11.84 -35.09
C PHE A 12 36.38 12.19 -34.07
N ALA A 13 35.13 12.28 -34.52
CA ALA A 13 33.98 12.27 -33.64
C ALA A 13 33.81 10.86 -33.07
N ALA A 14 34.30 10.64 -31.85
CA ALA A 14 33.92 9.47 -31.08
C ALA A 14 32.45 9.63 -30.64
N PRO A 15 31.62 8.57 -30.72
CA PRO A 15 30.24 8.64 -30.28
C PRO A 15 30.21 8.94 -28.78
N VAL A 16 29.57 10.06 -28.40
CA VAL A 16 29.22 10.31 -27.00
C VAL A 16 28.00 9.44 -26.68
N LEU A 17 28.26 8.17 -26.39
CA LEU A 17 27.38 7.36 -25.53
C LEU A 17 27.92 7.49 -24.10
N ALA A 18 27.58 8.59 -23.44
CA ALA A 18 27.79 8.72 -22.01
C ALA A 18 26.57 8.17 -21.25
N ALA A 19 26.48 6.84 -21.19
CA ALA A 19 25.68 6.15 -20.20
C ALA A 19 26.31 4.79 -19.93
N SER A 20 27.22 4.74 -18.96
CA SER A 20 27.53 3.55 -18.15
C SER A 20 28.89 3.75 -17.48
N SER A 21 28.88 4.20 -16.23
CA SER A 21 29.81 3.67 -15.24
C SER A 21 28.98 3.25 -14.02
N VAL A 22 28.54 2.00 -14.09
CA VAL A 22 27.96 1.26 -12.98
C VAL A 22 29.05 1.14 -11.91
N THR A 23 28.90 1.88 -10.80
CA THR A 23 29.44 1.45 -9.51
C THR A 23 28.33 1.54 -8.47
N PRO A 24 27.51 0.50 -8.31
CA PRO A 24 26.51 0.42 -7.26
C PRO A 24 27.17 -0.31 -6.08
N LYS A 25 27.56 0.47 -5.08
CA LYS A 25 27.53 0.06 -3.67
C LYS A 25 26.85 1.18 -2.90
N PRO A 26 25.52 1.13 -2.71
CA PRO A 26 24.72 2.25 -2.22
C PRO A 26 24.16 1.92 -0.85
N ASN A 27 24.90 2.09 0.24
CA ASN A 27 24.42 1.42 1.45
C ASN A 27 23.29 2.18 2.16
N ALA A 28 23.10 3.47 1.87
CA ALA A 28 21.93 4.17 2.40
C ALA A 28 21.50 5.40 1.59
N ARG A 29 20.18 5.58 1.45
CA ARG A 29 19.51 6.82 1.03
C ARG A 29 18.72 7.31 2.24
N ILE A 30 19.41 8.05 3.12
CA ILE A 30 18.90 8.46 4.43
C ILE A 30 18.57 9.95 4.40
N GLY A 31 17.30 10.28 4.60
CA GLY A 31 16.86 11.57 5.11
C GLY A 31 16.67 11.55 6.63
N SER A 32 16.14 12.64 7.19
CA SER A 32 15.62 12.70 8.55
C SER A 32 14.19 13.23 8.57
N ALA A 33 13.50 13.17 9.71
CA ALA A 33 12.17 13.78 9.85
C ALA A 33 12.19 15.30 9.58
N GLU A 34 13.27 15.98 9.95
CA GLU A 34 13.44 17.43 9.72
C GLU A 34 13.88 17.74 8.29
N LYS A 35 14.67 16.85 7.69
CA LYS A 35 15.22 17.01 6.34
C LYS A 35 15.06 15.71 5.55
N PRO A 36 13.84 15.42 5.07
CA PRO A 36 13.59 14.21 4.32
C PRO A 36 14.35 14.24 3.00
N TYR A 37 14.85 13.07 2.59
CA TYR A 37 15.42 12.92 1.26
C TYR A 37 14.29 13.06 0.24
N THR A 38 14.40 14.00 -0.71
CA THR A 38 13.34 14.24 -1.69
C THR A 38 13.86 14.00 -3.10
N SER A 39 13.10 13.25 -3.89
CA SER A 39 13.34 13.06 -5.32
C SER A 39 12.01 13.18 -6.07
N ALA A 40 11.98 13.96 -7.14
CA ALA A 40 10.78 14.21 -7.92
C ALA A 40 10.93 13.78 -9.38
N GLY A 41 9.91 13.14 -9.94
CA GLY A 41 9.78 12.93 -11.38
C GLY A 41 10.69 11.87 -12.00
N ALA A 42 11.27 10.98 -11.19
CA ALA A 42 12.09 9.88 -11.73
C ALA A 42 11.23 8.90 -12.55
N TYR A 43 11.79 8.28 -13.58
CA TYR A 43 11.10 7.18 -14.28
C TYR A 43 11.05 5.92 -13.40
N ARG A 44 12.23 5.43 -13.02
CA ARG A 44 12.46 4.47 -11.93
C ARG A 44 13.42 5.11 -10.95
N TRP A 45 13.02 5.31 -9.69
CA TRP A 45 13.88 6.00 -8.73
C TRP A 45 15.00 5.10 -8.20
N PHE A 46 14.64 3.95 -7.61
CA PHE A 46 15.60 2.93 -7.19
C PHE A 46 15.47 1.73 -8.13
N ASP A 47 16.57 1.32 -8.76
CA ASP A 47 16.55 0.34 -9.85
C ASP A 47 17.79 -0.54 -9.81
N ASP A 48 17.58 -1.81 -9.45
CA ASP A 48 18.63 -2.81 -9.32
C ASP A 48 19.19 -3.32 -10.66
N ASN A 49 18.56 -2.95 -11.78
CA ASN A 49 19.19 -3.12 -13.09
C ASN A 49 20.48 -2.33 -13.20
N LYS A 50 20.63 -1.26 -12.41
CA LYS A 50 21.82 -0.42 -12.31
C LYS A 50 22.86 -0.98 -11.34
N GLY A 51 22.56 -2.13 -10.72
CA GLY A 51 23.40 -3.07 -9.99
C GLY A 51 22.96 -3.31 -8.55
N ASP A 52 23.74 -4.12 -7.81
CA ASP A 52 23.29 -4.80 -6.60
C ASP A 52 22.85 -3.83 -5.47
N PRO A 53 21.55 -3.83 -5.11
CA PRO A 53 20.99 -3.00 -4.05
C PRO A 53 21.04 -3.67 -2.66
N SER A 54 21.66 -4.84 -2.54
CA SER A 54 21.58 -5.62 -1.30
C SER A 54 22.15 -4.86 -0.11
N GLY A 55 21.45 -4.92 1.03
CA GLY A 55 21.80 -4.20 2.26
C GLY A 55 21.43 -2.72 2.25
N THR A 56 20.79 -2.20 1.20
CA THR A 56 20.39 -0.78 1.16
C THR A 56 19.32 -0.46 2.21
N VAL A 57 19.50 0.69 2.87
CA VAL A 57 18.47 1.33 3.71
C VAL A 57 17.97 2.61 3.05
N ILE A 58 16.65 2.71 2.86
CA ILE A 58 15.94 3.91 2.45
C ILE A 58 15.15 4.42 3.66
N ASP A 59 15.44 5.62 4.13
CA ASP A 59 14.88 6.15 5.38
C ASP A 59 14.48 7.62 5.20
N HIS A 60 13.32 8.00 5.74
CA HIS A 60 12.79 9.36 5.67
C HIS A 60 12.85 9.96 4.26
N ALA A 61 12.35 9.22 3.27
CA ALA A 61 12.35 9.62 1.87
C ALA A 61 10.95 10.03 1.40
N THR A 62 10.86 11.10 0.62
CA THR A 62 9.68 11.49 -0.16
C THR A 62 10.01 11.37 -1.64
N ILE A 63 9.49 10.32 -2.27
CA ILE A 63 9.83 9.95 -3.64
C ILE A 63 8.60 10.09 -4.52
N THR A 64 8.75 10.77 -5.66
CA THR A 64 7.79 10.68 -6.75
C THR A 64 8.43 10.08 -8.00
N ALA A 65 7.72 9.14 -8.62
CA ALA A 65 8.19 8.49 -9.84
C ALA A 65 7.03 8.18 -10.79
N SER A 66 7.34 8.02 -12.08
CA SER A 66 6.34 7.81 -13.13
C SER A 66 6.12 6.34 -13.45
N GLN A 67 7.12 5.46 -13.37
CA GLN A 67 6.92 4.03 -13.55
C GLN A 67 7.07 3.25 -12.26
N ARG A 68 8.25 3.31 -11.61
CA ARG A 68 8.51 2.57 -10.38
C ARG A 68 9.19 3.42 -9.32
N GLY A 69 8.69 3.38 -8.09
CA GLY A 69 9.40 3.97 -6.95
C GLY A 69 10.66 3.16 -6.66
N VAL A 70 10.46 1.87 -6.42
CA VAL A 70 11.52 0.88 -6.23
C VAL A 70 11.32 -0.26 -7.23
N ASN A 71 12.38 -0.62 -7.94
CA ASN A 71 12.43 -1.69 -8.91
C ASN A 71 13.50 -2.71 -8.48
N LEU A 72 13.05 -3.89 -8.05
CA LEU A 72 13.89 -5.03 -7.68
C LEU A 72 13.61 -6.18 -8.65
N GLU A 73 14.11 -6.07 -9.87
CA GLU A 73 13.91 -7.03 -10.97
C GLU A 73 14.93 -8.17 -10.93
N LYS A 74 16.03 -8.02 -10.18
CA LYS A 74 17.14 -8.96 -10.05
C LYS A 74 17.27 -9.44 -8.61
N GLU A 75 18.10 -10.47 -8.42
CA GLU A 75 18.39 -11.01 -7.11
C GLU A 75 18.97 -9.92 -6.19
N SER A 76 18.18 -9.52 -5.19
CA SER A 76 18.51 -8.49 -4.22
C SER A 76 18.13 -8.94 -2.81
N ALA A 77 18.87 -8.53 -1.78
CA ALA A 77 18.64 -9.03 -0.44
C ALA A 77 18.79 -7.99 0.67
N ASN A 78 18.03 -8.17 1.76
CA ASN A 78 18.19 -7.44 3.01
C ASN A 78 18.03 -5.92 2.84
N ILE A 79 16.98 -5.51 2.13
CA ILE A 79 16.65 -4.09 1.89
C ILE A 79 15.68 -3.62 2.96
N THR A 80 15.88 -2.41 3.47
CA THR A 80 14.96 -1.77 4.41
C THR A 80 14.45 -0.46 3.83
N ILE A 81 13.14 -0.27 3.81
CA ILE A 81 12.46 0.98 3.48
C ILE A 81 11.68 1.41 4.72
N ARG A 82 11.91 2.62 5.24
CA ARG A 82 11.17 3.09 6.40
C ARG A 82 10.91 4.58 6.46
N ASN A 83 9.89 4.95 7.22
CA ASN A 83 9.52 6.35 7.49
C ASN A 83 9.34 7.18 6.20
N SER A 84 8.89 6.56 5.11
CA SER A 84 8.97 7.13 3.76
C SER A 84 7.61 7.28 3.09
N VAL A 85 7.56 8.07 2.02
CA VAL A 85 6.39 8.25 1.16
C VAL A 85 6.80 8.05 -0.29
N PHE A 86 6.12 7.15 -0.99
CA PHE A 86 6.30 6.90 -2.42
C PHE A 86 4.98 7.22 -3.13
N SER A 87 5.02 8.09 -4.13
CA SER A 87 3.82 8.43 -4.90
C SER A 87 4.03 8.43 -6.41
N GLY A 88 3.06 7.91 -7.15
CA GLY A 88 2.98 8.10 -8.60
C GLY A 88 2.78 9.57 -8.96
N VAL A 89 3.44 10.05 -10.03
CA VAL A 89 3.35 11.47 -10.43
C VAL A 89 2.10 11.81 -11.25
N LYS A 90 1.55 10.85 -11.99
CA LYS A 90 0.35 11.00 -12.81
C LYS A 90 -0.14 9.62 -13.28
N PRO A 91 -1.41 9.51 -13.73
CA PRO A 91 -1.86 8.32 -14.46
C PRO A 91 -0.94 8.03 -15.64
N GLN A 92 -0.41 6.80 -15.70
CA GLN A 92 0.45 6.35 -16.79
C GLN A 92 -0.35 5.71 -17.90
N ALA A 93 0.23 5.66 -19.10
CA ALA A 93 -0.28 4.77 -20.12
C ALA A 93 -0.24 3.32 -19.62
N ASN A 94 -1.27 2.54 -19.94
CA ASN A 94 -1.41 1.15 -19.51
C ASN A 94 -0.35 0.19 -20.10
N THR A 95 0.62 0.70 -20.85
CA THR A 95 1.77 -0.03 -21.41
C THR A 95 2.99 -0.02 -20.50
N ILE A 96 3.00 0.80 -19.43
CA ILE A 96 4.21 1.11 -18.65
C ILE A 96 4.29 0.30 -17.34
N PHE A 97 3.25 -0.48 -16.98
CA PHE A 97 3.20 -1.30 -15.74
C PHE A 97 3.68 -0.55 -14.49
N PRO A 98 2.99 0.54 -14.09
CA PRO A 98 3.42 1.32 -12.94
C PRO A 98 3.22 0.56 -11.63
N ALA A 99 4.20 0.63 -10.74
CA ALA A 99 4.09 0.07 -9.39
C ALA A 99 4.91 0.90 -8.39
N GLY A 100 4.45 1.04 -7.15
CA GLY A 100 5.23 1.74 -6.13
C GLY A 100 6.51 1.02 -5.79
N ILE A 101 6.36 -0.23 -5.41
CA ILE A 101 7.47 -1.16 -5.18
C ILE A 101 7.21 -2.37 -6.06
N TYR A 102 8.13 -2.63 -6.98
CA TYR A 102 8.16 -3.85 -7.78
C TYR A 102 9.26 -4.77 -7.24
N ALA A 103 8.90 -5.99 -6.85
CA ALA A 103 9.82 -6.95 -6.26
C ALA A 103 9.70 -8.30 -6.96
N GLU A 104 10.54 -8.56 -7.96
CA GLU A 104 10.46 -9.76 -8.78
C GLU A 104 11.32 -10.91 -8.26
N HIS A 105 12.59 -10.62 -7.95
CA HIS A 105 13.58 -11.59 -7.50
C HIS A 105 14.31 -11.07 -6.26
N GLY A 106 14.64 -11.95 -5.33
CA GLY A 106 15.36 -11.60 -4.11
C GLY A 106 14.68 -12.01 -2.80
N ARG A 107 15.16 -11.45 -1.69
CA ARG A 107 14.70 -11.82 -0.35
C ARG A 107 14.84 -10.75 0.72
N ASN A 108 14.06 -10.89 1.79
CA ASN A 108 14.18 -10.08 3.01
C ASN A 108 14.06 -8.58 2.74
N LEU A 109 12.91 -8.13 2.25
CA LEU A 109 12.60 -6.71 2.12
C LEU A 109 11.65 -6.30 3.25
N LEU A 110 12.13 -5.41 4.13
CA LEU A 110 11.35 -4.77 5.18
C LEU A 110 10.85 -3.42 4.69
N ILE A 111 9.55 -3.19 4.75
CA ILE A 111 8.92 -1.89 4.54
C ILE A 111 8.16 -1.54 5.81
N GLU A 112 8.56 -0.46 6.50
CA GLU A 112 7.90 -0.07 7.75
C GLU A 112 7.55 1.42 7.86
N ARG A 113 6.42 1.77 8.49
CA ARG A 113 5.98 3.17 8.69
C ARG A 113 6.05 3.99 7.40
N THR A 114 5.54 3.41 6.31
CA THR A 114 5.71 3.94 4.95
C THR A 114 4.36 4.02 4.26
N THR A 115 4.15 5.09 3.49
CA THR A 115 2.96 5.27 2.65
C THR A 115 3.33 5.11 1.17
N ILE A 116 2.60 4.27 0.44
CA ILE A 116 2.77 4.07 -1.00
C ILE A 116 1.44 4.35 -1.69
N ARG A 117 1.41 5.30 -2.63
CA ARG A 117 0.14 5.80 -3.17
C ARG A 117 0.15 6.24 -4.63
N ASP A 118 -1.05 6.35 -5.19
CA ASP A 118 -1.35 7.02 -6.46
C ASP A 118 -0.66 6.41 -7.69
N TRP A 119 -0.40 5.11 -7.65
CA TRP A 119 0.11 4.34 -8.79
C TRP A 119 -1.05 4.00 -9.71
N THR A 120 -1.28 4.88 -10.68
CA THR A 120 -2.49 4.87 -11.50
C THR A 120 -2.21 4.71 -12.99
N THR A 121 -3.17 4.12 -13.70
CA THR A 121 -3.15 4.02 -15.18
C THR A 121 -4.38 4.64 -15.82
N ILE A 122 -4.18 5.13 -17.04
CA ILE A 122 -5.25 5.65 -17.90
C ILE A 122 -6.08 4.47 -18.41
N ALA A 123 -7.40 4.60 -18.28
CA ALA A 123 -8.38 3.68 -18.82
C ALA A 123 -8.24 3.52 -20.35
N ASN A 124 -8.10 2.29 -20.84
CA ASN A 124 -8.05 2.02 -22.29
C ASN A 124 -8.81 0.75 -22.71
N GLY A 125 -9.80 0.32 -21.92
CA GLY A 125 -10.57 -0.90 -22.17
C GLY A 125 -9.82 -2.22 -21.96
N LYS A 126 -8.51 -2.17 -21.66
CA LYS A 126 -7.70 -3.36 -21.30
C LYS A 126 -7.53 -3.48 -19.79
N TYR A 127 -7.02 -4.64 -19.37
CA TYR A 127 -6.59 -4.88 -18.00
C TYR A 127 -5.67 -3.77 -17.52
N ARG A 128 -6.02 -3.13 -16.40
CA ARG A 128 -5.27 -2.00 -15.86
C ARG A 128 -4.28 -2.47 -14.83
N GLN A 129 -3.04 -2.06 -15.00
CA GLN A 129 -1.98 -2.20 -14.01
C GLN A 129 -1.94 -0.94 -13.13
N GLY A 130 -1.17 -0.97 -12.05
CA GLY A 130 -1.07 0.17 -11.13
C GLY A 130 -1.21 -0.27 -9.70
N ASP A 131 -0.22 -1.00 -9.22
CA ASP A 131 -0.18 -1.55 -7.86
C ASP A 131 0.63 -0.64 -6.94
N CYS A 132 0.25 -0.52 -5.67
CA CYS A 132 1.15 0.15 -4.74
C CYS A 132 2.38 -0.74 -4.49
N ILE A 133 2.15 -2.05 -4.33
CA ILE A 133 3.20 -3.06 -4.27
C ILE A 133 2.82 -4.20 -5.20
N ASP A 134 3.74 -4.58 -6.07
CA ASP A 134 3.68 -5.77 -6.92
C ASP A 134 4.90 -6.65 -6.62
N ALA A 135 4.66 -7.79 -5.98
CA ALA A 135 5.69 -8.74 -5.60
C ALA A 135 5.50 -10.05 -6.37
N GLU A 136 6.47 -10.44 -7.18
CA GLU A 136 6.39 -11.65 -7.98
C GLU A 136 6.94 -12.88 -7.24
N TRP A 137 6.67 -14.05 -7.80
CA TRP A 137 6.96 -15.36 -7.23
C TRP A 137 8.44 -15.63 -6.90
N GLY A 138 9.35 -14.91 -7.58
CA GLY A 138 10.78 -15.01 -7.37
C GLY A 138 11.25 -14.35 -6.07
N PHE A 139 10.40 -13.56 -5.42
CA PHE A 139 10.71 -12.86 -4.18
C PHE A 139 10.27 -13.67 -2.94
N VAL A 140 11.07 -13.61 -1.87
CA VAL A 140 10.77 -14.34 -0.61
C VAL A 140 11.00 -13.46 0.63
N GLY A 141 10.03 -13.41 1.52
CA GLY A 141 10.18 -12.74 2.82
C GLY A 141 9.99 -11.24 2.71
N LEU A 142 8.84 -10.81 2.20
CA LEU A 142 8.42 -9.42 2.32
C LEU A 142 7.79 -9.19 3.70
N THR A 143 8.27 -8.18 4.44
CA THR A 143 7.64 -7.76 5.69
C THR A 143 7.13 -6.34 5.56
N LEU A 144 5.81 -6.16 5.64
CA LEU A 144 5.15 -4.85 5.69
C LEU A 144 4.73 -4.56 7.12
N ARG A 145 5.18 -3.46 7.72
CA ARG A 145 4.86 -3.08 9.09
C ARG A 145 4.38 -1.64 9.20
N ASP A 146 3.18 -1.38 9.70
CA ASP A 146 2.64 -0.01 9.81
C ASP A 146 2.64 0.71 8.44
N VAL A 147 2.17 0.03 7.40
CA VAL A 147 2.21 0.50 6.00
C VAL A 147 0.83 0.92 5.53
N VAL A 148 0.76 2.02 4.78
CA VAL A 148 -0.46 2.48 4.11
C VAL A 148 -0.31 2.39 2.59
N LEU A 149 -1.27 1.74 1.94
CA LEU A 149 -1.33 1.53 0.49
C LEU A 149 -2.59 2.19 -0.06
N SER A 150 -2.50 3.21 -0.92
CA SER A 150 -3.72 3.96 -1.30
C SER A 150 -3.79 4.46 -2.73
N GLY A 151 -5.01 4.50 -3.29
CA GLY A 151 -5.29 5.16 -4.57
C GLY A 151 -4.63 4.47 -5.78
N CYS A 152 -4.27 3.20 -5.66
CA CYS A 152 -3.68 2.41 -6.74
C CYS A 152 -4.78 1.81 -7.63
N THR A 153 -4.58 1.86 -8.95
CA THR A 153 -5.63 1.52 -9.94
C THR A 153 -5.94 0.03 -10.00
N ASP A 154 -5.04 -0.84 -9.54
CA ASP A 154 -5.27 -2.28 -9.46
C ASP A 154 -5.21 -2.82 -8.03
N GLY A 155 -4.05 -3.22 -7.53
CA GLY A 155 -3.85 -3.71 -6.17
C GLY A 155 -3.31 -2.64 -5.22
N GLY A 156 -3.80 -2.60 -3.99
CA GLY A 156 -3.01 -2.03 -2.89
C GLY A 156 -1.75 -2.87 -2.70
N TYR A 157 -1.96 -4.16 -2.48
CA TYR A 157 -0.92 -5.17 -2.40
C TYR A 157 -1.24 -6.31 -3.36
N ASP A 158 -0.42 -6.50 -4.39
CA ASP A 158 -0.43 -7.67 -5.27
C ASP A 158 0.81 -8.49 -4.96
N SER A 159 0.64 -9.70 -4.41
CA SER A 159 1.77 -10.56 -4.11
C SER A 159 1.56 -11.99 -4.60
N LYS A 160 2.54 -12.44 -5.36
CA LYS A 160 2.85 -13.81 -5.72
C LYS A 160 4.07 -14.30 -4.93
N ALA A 161 4.74 -13.42 -4.16
CA ALA A 161 5.89 -13.72 -3.34
C ALA A 161 5.53 -14.65 -2.17
N ARG A 162 6.55 -15.27 -1.56
CA ARG A 162 6.39 -16.30 -0.52
C ARG A 162 6.86 -15.83 0.85
N ASN A 163 6.23 -16.36 1.90
CA ASN A 163 6.57 -16.07 3.30
C ASN A 163 6.42 -14.60 3.67
N ASP A 164 5.35 -13.97 3.17
CA ASP A 164 5.09 -12.57 3.46
C ASP A 164 4.43 -12.40 4.83
N LEU A 165 4.82 -11.32 5.51
CA LEU A 165 4.25 -10.90 6.78
C LEU A 165 3.66 -9.48 6.65
N LEU A 166 2.35 -9.37 6.89
CA LEU A 166 1.62 -8.11 6.91
C LEU A 166 1.26 -7.74 8.35
N ASP A 167 1.99 -6.80 8.92
CA ASP A 167 1.86 -6.37 10.31
C ASP A 167 1.29 -4.94 10.41
N ARG A 168 -0.02 -4.79 10.69
CA ARG A 168 -0.71 -3.48 10.71
C ARG A 168 -0.61 -2.76 9.36
N VAL A 169 -1.15 -3.38 8.31
CA VAL A 169 -1.18 -2.81 6.95
C VAL A 169 -2.57 -2.34 6.61
N THR A 170 -2.70 -1.11 6.10
CA THR A 170 -3.97 -0.52 5.69
C THR A 170 -3.97 -0.25 4.18
N ALA A 171 -4.99 -0.71 3.49
CA ALA A 171 -5.22 -0.47 2.07
C ALA A 171 -6.49 0.39 1.88
N ILE A 172 -6.38 1.53 1.18
CA ILE A 172 -7.44 2.55 1.07
C ILE A 172 -7.72 2.91 -0.38
N GLY A 173 -8.97 2.76 -0.82
CA GLY A 173 -9.41 3.29 -2.12
C GLY A 173 -8.73 2.65 -3.33
N ASN A 174 -8.14 1.46 -3.17
CA ASN A 174 -7.57 0.69 -4.27
C ASN A 174 -8.69 -0.08 -5.00
N LYS A 175 -8.47 -0.54 -6.23
CA LYS A 175 -9.47 -1.40 -6.88
C LYS A 175 -9.64 -2.72 -6.15
N LYS A 176 -8.53 -3.38 -5.81
CA LYS A 176 -8.46 -4.51 -4.89
C LYS A 176 -7.54 -4.14 -3.75
N SER A 177 -7.92 -4.41 -2.50
CA SER A 177 -7.03 -4.03 -1.38
C SER A 177 -5.83 -4.97 -1.26
N PHE A 178 -6.09 -6.28 -1.21
CA PHE A 178 -5.05 -7.30 -1.12
C PHE A 178 -5.33 -8.41 -2.16
N ARG A 179 -4.34 -8.74 -2.98
CA ARG A 179 -4.38 -9.83 -3.95
C ARG A 179 -3.26 -10.79 -3.61
N LEU A 180 -3.66 -12.02 -3.30
CA LEU A 180 -2.80 -13.03 -2.71
C LEU A 180 -2.75 -14.21 -3.67
N TRP A 181 -1.67 -14.27 -4.45
CA TRP A 181 -1.49 -15.23 -5.52
C TRP A 181 -0.61 -16.38 -5.04
N TYR A 182 -1.16 -17.58 -5.07
CA TYR A 182 -0.42 -18.85 -5.09
C TYR A 182 0.58 -19.11 -3.95
N SER A 183 0.53 -18.31 -2.90
CA SER A 183 1.52 -18.25 -1.83
C SER A 183 0.84 -18.16 -0.46
N MET A 184 1.65 -18.37 0.58
CA MET A 184 1.24 -18.24 1.97
C MET A 184 1.57 -16.85 2.49
N HIS A 185 0.53 -16.12 2.89
CA HIS A 185 0.66 -14.82 3.52
C HIS A 185 0.19 -14.92 4.97
N THR A 186 0.94 -14.29 5.87
CA THR A 186 0.57 -14.17 7.28
C THR A 186 0.30 -12.72 7.62
N ALA A 187 -0.67 -12.48 8.50
CA ALA A 187 -0.97 -11.14 8.96
C ALA A 187 -1.24 -11.09 10.46
N THR A 188 -0.75 -10.05 11.12
CA THR A 188 -1.18 -9.73 12.49
C THR A 188 -2.49 -8.96 12.43
N SER A 189 -2.55 -7.92 11.61
CA SER A 189 -3.75 -7.14 11.34
C SER A 189 -3.65 -6.46 9.99
N ILE A 190 -4.69 -6.59 9.17
CA ILE A 190 -4.84 -5.84 7.92
C ILE A 190 -6.19 -5.13 7.89
N GLU A 191 -6.24 -3.97 7.25
CA GLU A 191 -7.45 -3.18 7.09
C GLU A 191 -7.65 -2.84 5.61
N SER A 192 -8.87 -3.07 5.12
CA SER A 192 -9.29 -2.74 3.76
C SER A 192 -10.43 -1.73 3.81
N ILE A 193 -10.20 -0.56 3.22
CA ILE A 193 -11.11 0.59 3.25
C ILE A 193 -11.53 0.99 1.84
N ASN A 194 -12.84 0.93 1.57
CA ASN A 194 -13.48 1.38 0.33
C ASN A 194 -12.80 0.87 -0.97
N PRO A 195 -12.55 -0.44 -1.14
CA PRO A 195 -12.09 -0.93 -2.43
C PRO A 195 -13.16 -0.72 -3.51
N THR A 196 -12.77 -0.52 -4.76
CA THR A 196 -13.77 -0.36 -5.83
C THR A 196 -14.31 -1.70 -6.37
N GLU A 197 -13.58 -2.81 -6.18
CA GLU A 197 -13.96 -4.15 -6.66
C GLU A 197 -14.06 -5.20 -5.54
N VAL A 198 -13.01 -5.41 -4.75
CA VAL A 198 -12.98 -6.44 -3.69
C VAL A 198 -12.00 -6.07 -2.58
N HIS A 199 -12.30 -6.46 -1.35
CA HIS A 199 -11.37 -6.30 -0.24
C HIS A 199 -10.17 -7.26 -0.38
N ILE A 200 -10.38 -8.57 -0.30
CA ILE A 200 -9.32 -9.57 -0.42
C ILE A 200 -9.61 -10.50 -1.61
N GLU A 201 -8.63 -10.65 -2.49
CA GLU A 201 -8.65 -11.60 -3.60
C GLU A 201 -7.59 -12.67 -3.39
N THR A 202 -7.94 -13.92 -3.65
CA THR A 202 -6.99 -15.03 -3.76
C THR A 202 -7.14 -15.66 -5.13
N SER A 203 -6.06 -16.20 -5.68
CA SER A 203 -6.18 -16.99 -6.90
C SER A 203 -5.24 -18.18 -6.88
N THR A 204 -5.44 -19.08 -7.85
CA THR A 204 -4.67 -20.32 -8.02
C THR A 204 -4.19 -20.47 -9.46
N ARG A 205 -2.91 -20.81 -9.64
CA ARG A 205 -2.30 -21.04 -10.96
C ARG A 205 -2.32 -22.53 -11.20
N ASN A 206 -3.30 -22.99 -11.96
CA ASN A 206 -3.40 -24.41 -12.32
C ASN A 206 -2.63 -24.75 -13.61
N ASP A 207 -1.64 -23.95 -14.04
CA ASP A 207 -0.96 -24.18 -15.33
C ASP A 207 0.00 -25.38 -15.32
N GLY A 208 0.13 -26.10 -14.19
CA GLY A 208 0.91 -27.34 -14.04
C GLY A 208 2.42 -27.18 -14.23
N LYS A 209 2.87 -26.02 -14.73
CA LYS A 209 4.25 -25.76 -15.14
C LYS A 209 5.10 -25.23 -14.00
N TYR A 210 4.50 -24.50 -13.07
CA TYR A 210 5.22 -23.86 -11.97
C TYR A 210 4.85 -24.41 -10.58
N GLY A 211 3.96 -25.41 -10.51
CA GLY A 211 3.56 -26.07 -9.24
C GLY A 211 3.03 -25.10 -8.18
N MET A 212 2.54 -23.94 -8.59
CA MET A 212 2.19 -22.87 -7.67
C MET A 212 0.88 -23.20 -6.96
N GLY A 213 0.87 -23.02 -5.64
CA GLY A 213 -0.26 -23.40 -4.79
C GLY A 213 -1.48 -22.49 -4.97
N ALA A 214 -2.42 -22.61 -4.06
CA ALA A 214 -3.51 -21.66 -3.95
C ALA A 214 -3.08 -20.45 -3.11
N GLY A 215 -3.60 -19.27 -3.45
CA GLY A 215 -3.48 -18.10 -2.60
C GLY A 215 -4.05 -18.39 -1.21
N SER A 216 -3.31 -18.03 -0.17
CA SER A 216 -3.71 -18.29 1.20
C SER A 216 -3.36 -17.16 2.16
N LEU A 217 -4.22 -16.96 3.16
CA LEU A 217 -4.05 -15.95 4.19
C LEU A 217 -4.32 -16.58 5.55
N THR A 218 -3.39 -16.40 6.48
CA THR A 218 -3.62 -16.60 7.91
C THR A 218 -3.49 -15.27 8.63
N ALA A 219 -4.57 -14.76 9.23
CA ALA A 219 -4.60 -13.45 9.85
C ALA A 219 -5.20 -13.48 11.26
N LYS A 220 -4.60 -12.77 12.22
CA LYS A 220 -5.22 -12.62 13.56
C LYS A 220 -6.42 -11.69 13.52
N ARG A 221 -6.34 -10.56 12.81
CA ARG A 221 -7.44 -9.61 12.65
C ARG A 221 -7.54 -9.08 11.23
N VAL A 222 -8.76 -9.01 10.70
CA VAL A 222 -9.05 -8.31 9.45
C VAL A 222 -10.17 -7.30 9.65
N THR A 223 -9.93 -6.05 9.26
CA THR A 223 -10.94 -4.99 9.28
C THR A 223 -11.42 -4.70 7.87
N PHE A 224 -12.74 -4.77 7.67
CA PHE A 224 -13.42 -4.41 6.43
C PHE A 224 -14.26 -3.17 6.67
N ARG A 225 -13.98 -2.10 5.94
CA ARG A 225 -14.77 -0.86 5.96
C ARG A 225 -15.12 -0.46 4.54
N SER A 226 -16.39 -0.30 4.23
CA SER A 226 -16.80 0.15 2.91
C SER A 226 -18.12 0.90 2.94
N THR A 227 -18.27 1.88 2.06
CA THR A 227 -19.56 2.46 1.69
C THR A 227 -20.22 1.72 0.52
N GLY A 228 -19.46 0.91 -0.20
CA GLY A 228 -19.94 0.06 -1.29
C GLY A 228 -20.17 -1.39 -0.87
N LYS A 229 -20.80 -2.18 -1.74
CA LYS A 229 -21.17 -3.59 -1.51
C LYS A 229 -20.18 -4.57 -2.16
N GLN A 230 -18.91 -4.21 -2.23
CA GLN A 230 -17.86 -5.08 -2.74
C GLN A 230 -17.73 -6.32 -1.84
N ALA A 231 -17.53 -7.50 -2.44
CA ALA A 231 -17.36 -8.71 -1.67
C ALA A 231 -16.15 -8.60 -0.71
N LEU A 232 -16.27 -9.16 0.49
CA LEU A 232 -15.14 -9.20 1.44
C LEU A 232 -14.02 -10.11 0.90
N PHE A 233 -14.41 -11.24 0.31
CA PHE A 233 -13.49 -12.18 -0.31
C PHE A 233 -13.88 -12.50 -1.76
N SER A 234 -12.90 -12.51 -2.65
CA SER A 234 -12.97 -13.14 -3.98
C SER A 234 -12.02 -14.33 -3.99
N LEU A 235 -12.57 -15.54 -4.07
CA LEU A 235 -11.80 -16.77 -3.86
C LEU A 235 -11.72 -17.62 -5.13
N GLY A 236 -10.48 -17.88 -5.55
CA GLY A 236 -10.15 -18.90 -6.54
C GLY A 236 -10.24 -20.33 -5.98
N PRO A 237 -10.04 -21.35 -6.83
CA PRO A 237 -10.11 -22.75 -6.40
C PRO A 237 -8.99 -23.08 -5.42
N ASN A 238 -9.24 -23.93 -4.43
CA ASN A 238 -8.25 -24.37 -3.42
C ASN A 238 -7.77 -23.27 -2.46
N ALA A 239 -8.34 -22.06 -2.51
CA ALA A 239 -7.97 -20.97 -1.61
C ALA A 239 -8.11 -21.38 -0.12
N VAL A 240 -7.18 -20.92 0.71
CA VAL A 240 -7.17 -21.21 2.16
C VAL A 240 -7.12 -19.91 2.95
N ILE A 241 -8.20 -19.60 3.65
CA ILE A 241 -8.34 -18.41 4.49
C ILE A 241 -8.56 -18.85 5.92
N ASN A 242 -7.67 -18.43 6.83
CA ASN A 242 -7.80 -18.61 8.27
C ASN A 242 -7.77 -17.23 8.93
N ILE A 243 -8.87 -16.81 9.56
CA ILE A 243 -8.97 -15.50 10.21
C ILE A 243 -9.54 -15.67 11.61
N ASP A 244 -8.80 -15.21 12.63
CA ASP A 244 -9.23 -15.35 14.02
C ASP A 244 -10.30 -14.32 14.39
N GLU A 245 -10.21 -13.10 13.85
CA GLU A 245 -11.12 -12.00 14.17
C GLU A 245 -11.41 -11.12 12.95
N CYS A 246 -12.68 -10.76 12.75
CA CYS A 246 -13.10 -9.73 11.81
C CYS A 246 -13.69 -8.53 12.54
N VAL A 247 -13.47 -7.34 11.97
CA VAL A 247 -14.29 -6.14 12.21
C VAL A 247 -14.94 -5.78 10.89
N ILE A 248 -16.25 -5.92 10.81
CA ILE A 248 -17.02 -5.72 9.58
C ILE A 248 -17.93 -4.50 9.74
N ASP A 249 -17.68 -3.49 8.91
CA ASP A 249 -18.47 -2.27 8.80
C ASP A 249 -18.72 -1.95 7.32
N VAL A 250 -19.71 -2.64 6.75
CA VAL A 250 -20.08 -2.55 5.33
C VAL A 250 -21.59 -2.40 5.20
N PRO A 251 -22.13 -1.99 4.04
CA PRO A 251 -23.57 -1.86 3.85
C PRO A 251 -24.26 -3.23 3.90
N ALA A 252 -25.51 -3.25 4.36
CA ALA A 252 -26.31 -4.48 4.37
C ALA A 252 -26.43 -5.10 2.96
N GLY A 253 -26.33 -6.42 2.90
CA GLY A 253 -26.32 -7.18 1.64
C GLY A 253 -24.97 -7.19 0.91
N THR A 254 -23.88 -6.81 1.58
CA THR A 254 -22.52 -6.99 1.05
C THR A 254 -22.18 -8.47 1.02
N PRO A 255 -21.78 -9.07 -0.13
CA PRO A 255 -21.40 -10.48 -0.18
C PRO A 255 -20.21 -10.78 0.71
N PHE A 256 -20.29 -11.83 1.53
CA PHE A 256 -19.12 -12.26 2.30
C PHE A 256 -18.07 -12.88 1.37
N VAL A 257 -18.49 -13.81 0.52
CA VAL A 257 -17.64 -14.48 -0.48
C VAL A 257 -18.26 -14.35 -1.86
N ARG A 258 -17.42 -14.05 -2.86
CA ARG A 258 -17.66 -14.40 -4.26
C ARG A 258 -16.60 -15.38 -4.72
N TYR A 259 -16.93 -16.25 -5.65
CA TYR A 259 -15.99 -17.20 -6.25
C TYR A 259 -15.63 -16.79 -7.69
N HIS A 260 -14.43 -17.13 -8.13
CA HIS A 260 -13.98 -16.94 -9.52
C HIS A 260 -13.05 -18.08 -9.96
N ASP A 261 -12.75 -18.15 -11.25
CA ASP A 261 -11.77 -19.08 -11.84
C ASP A 261 -11.95 -20.56 -11.41
N GLY A 262 -13.20 -20.99 -11.23
CA GLY A 262 -13.54 -22.35 -10.78
C GLY A 262 -13.50 -22.58 -9.27
N GLY A 263 -13.27 -21.52 -8.49
CA GLY A 263 -13.53 -21.51 -7.05
C GLY A 263 -15.00 -21.80 -6.75
N ARG A 264 -15.24 -22.49 -5.64
CA ARG A 264 -16.57 -22.81 -5.12
C ARG A 264 -16.46 -23.24 -3.67
N ALA A 265 -17.58 -23.22 -2.94
CA ALA A 265 -17.61 -23.60 -1.52
C ALA A 265 -16.99 -24.99 -1.24
N SER A 266 -17.16 -25.95 -2.16
CA SER A 266 -16.64 -27.31 -1.98
C SER A 266 -15.12 -27.46 -2.19
N ASN A 267 -14.44 -26.45 -2.74
CA ASN A 267 -13.01 -26.49 -3.00
C ASN A 267 -12.23 -25.32 -2.39
N VAL A 268 -12.84 -24.51 -1.52
CA VAL A 268 -12.12 -23.53 -0.72
C VAL A 268 -12.14 -23.94 0.74
N LYS A 269 -11.17 -23.47 1.52
CA LYS A 269 -11.13 -23.65 2.97
C LYS A 269 -11.23 -22.29 3.64
N LEU A 270 -12.32 -22.07 4.36
CA LEU A 270 -12.60 -20.86 5.13
C LEU A 270 -12.71 -21.25 6.61
N SER A 271 -11.70 -20.91 7.40
CA SER A 271 -11.73 -21.01 8.86
C SER A 271 -11.86 -19.60 9.43
N LEU A 272 -13.05 -19.27 9.93
CA LEU A 272 -13.41 -17.92 10.34
C LEU A 272 -13.77 -17.90 11.82
N GLY A 273 -13.20 -16.95 12.56
CA GLY A 273 -13.54 -16.72 13.96
C GLY A 273 -14.95 -16.18 14.14
N LYS A 274 -15.43 -16.19 15.40
CA LYS A 274 -16.84 -15.88 15.72
C LYS A 274 -17.30 -14.49 15.27
N SER A 275 -16.40 -13.51 15.18
CA SER A 275 -16.73 -12.14 14.75
C SER A 275 -16.80 -11.98 13.22
N CYS A 276 -16.36 -12.98 12.46
CA CYS A 276 -16.45 -13.05 11.01
C CYS A 276 -17.80 -13.65 10.58
N ALA A 277 -18.90 -12.98 10.93
CA ALA A 277 -20.24 -13.52 10.75
C ALA A 277 -20.82 -13.27 9.35
N MET A 278 -21.58 -14.24 8.86
CA MET A 278 -22.40 -14.15 7.65
C MET A 278 -23.84 -14.56 7.96
N ASP A 279 -24.80 -13.98 7.23
CA ASP A 279 -26.20 -14.38 7.34
C ASP A 279 -26.50 -15.66 6.54
N VAL A 280 -27.75 -16.13 6.61
CA VAL A 280 -28.19 -17.34 5.89
C VAL A 280 -28.12 -17.23 4.36
N LYS A 281 -27.98 -16.01 3.83
CA LYS A 281 -27.83 -15.73 2.39
C LYS A 281 -26.36 -15.57 1.99
N GLY A 282 -25.42 -15.66 2.93
CA GLY A 282 -23.99 -15.47 2.70
C GLY A 282 -23.57 -14.00 2.60
N TYR A 283 -24.39 -13.07 3.11
CA TYR A 283 -24.01 -11.66 3.24
C TYR A 283 -23.27 -11.41 4.55
N ALA A 284 -22.35 -10.45 4.52
CA ALA A 284 -21.62 -10.03 5.70
C ALA A 284 -22.56 -9.41 6.74
N VAL A 285 -22.40 -9.85 7.99
CA VAL A 285 -23.08 -9.28 9.15
C VAL A 285 -22.08 -8.33 9.83
N ASN A 286 -22.47 -7.07 9.97
CA ASN A 286 -21.61 -6.10 10.64
C ASN A 286 -21.32 -6.58 12.06
N THR A 287 -20.04 -6.56 12.41
CA THR A 287 -19.63 -6.86 13.77
C THR A 287 -20.17 -5.73 14.63
N PRO A 288 -20.91 -6.01 15.73
CA PRO A 288 -21.17 -4.98 16.71
C PRO A 288 -19.81 -4.42 17.08
N MET A 289 -19.60 -3.12 16.86
CA MET A 289 -18.44 -2.46 17.40
C MET A 289 -18.63 -2.42 18.91
N THR A 290 -18.48 -3.56 19.60
CA THR A 290 -18.00 -3.56 20.98
C THR A 290 -16.62 -2.97 20.86
N VAL A 291 -16.56 -1.66 21.07
CA VAL A 291 -15.35 -0.87 21.07
C VAL A 291 -14.48 -1.43 22.19
N ALA A 292 -13.76 -2.52 21.92
CA ALA A 292 -12.48 -2.74 22.58
C ALA A 292 -11.61 -1.62 22.03
N ALA A 293 -11.63 -0.49 22.76
CA ALA A 293 -11.02 0.77 22.37
C ALA A 293 -9.71 0.51 21.62
N PRO A 294 -9.60 0.92 20.35
CA PRO A 294 -8.31 0.95 19.70
C PRO A 294 -7.36 1.74 20.60
N ARG A 295 -6.06 1.43 20.57
CA ARG A 295 -5.01 2.38 20.97
C ARG A 295 -4.92 3.54 19.95
N GLY A 296 -6.06 4.08 19.57
CA GLY A 296 -6.35 5.09 18.56
C GLY A 296 -7.66 5.75 18.97
N PHE A 297 -7.71 7.07 18.79
CA PHE A 297 -8.76 7.95 19.28
C PHE A 297 -10.14 7.57 18.70
N ASP A 298 -11.09 7.18 19.57
CA ASP A 298 -12.52 7.26 19.26
C ASP A 298 -12.97 8.70 19.53
N VAL A 299 -13.32 9.39 18.45
CA VAL A 299 -13.75 10.80 18.48
C VAL A 299 -15.22 10.89 18.87
N GLY A 300 -15.97 9.80 18.71
CA GLY A 300 -17.40 9.69 18.98
C GLY A 300 -17.74 9.70 20.47
N GLU A 301 -16.83 9.23 21.34
CA GLU A 301 -17.00 9.36 22.81
C GLU A 301 -16.78 10.80 23.31
N VAL A 302 -16.18 11.66 22.49
CA VAL A 302 -15.72 12.98 22.93
C VAL A 302 -16.51 14.12 22.25
N LEU A 303 -17.08 13.90 21.06
CA LEU A 303 -17.62 14.98 20.25
C LEU A 303 -18.94 14.58 19.57
N VAL A 304 -20.05 15.02 20.13
CA VAL A 304 -21.38 14.94 19.49
C VAL A 304 -21.81 16.36 19.10
N ASP A 305 -21.67 16.74 17.83
CA ASP A 305 -22.26 18.00 17.34
C ASP A 305 -23.74 17.84 16.94
N ARG A 306 -24.25 16.59 16.94
CA ARG A 306 -25.63 16.17 16.58
C ARG A 306 -26.13 16.65 15.21
N LYS A 307 -25.27 17.23 14.36
CA LYS A 307 -25.70 17.82 13.07
C LYS A 307 -25.43 16.92 11.87
N GLY A 308 -24.68 15.82 12.03
CA GLY A 308 -24.54 14.78 11.01
C GLY A 308 -23.80 15.19 9.74
N ASN A 309 -23.13 16.35 9.72
CA ASN A 309 -22.41 16.88 8.55
C ASN A 309 -20.90 16.57 8.56
N GLY A 310 -20.44 15.71 9.48
CA GLY A 310 -19.04 15.32 9.63
C GLY A 310 -18.10 16.45 10.05
N THR A 311 -18.63 17.61 10.47
CA THR A 311 -17.86 18.78 10.89
C THR A 311 -17.96 18.93 12.40
N ILE A 312 -16.87 19.22 13.10
CA ILE A 312 -16.85 19.32 14.56
C ILE A 312 -16.17 20.61 14.98
N THR A 313 -16.82 21.39 15.83
CA THR A 313 -16.21 22.56 16.49
C THR A 313 -15.73 22.18 17.88
N LEU A 314 -14.45 22.40 18.18
CA LEU A 314 -13.88 22.09 19.48
C LEU A 314 -14.36 23.08 20.54
N ALA A 315 -15.26 22.64 21.43
CA ALA A 315 -15.93 23.53 22.38
C ALA A 315 -15.28 23.54 23.79
N THR A 316 -14.73 22.42 24.26
CA THR A 316 -14.26 22.30 25.65
C THR A 316 -12.72 22.29 25.76
N PRO A 317 -12.14 23.06 26.70
CA PRO A 317 -10.69 23.10 26.92
C PRO A 317 -10.06 21.75 27.26
N GLU A 318 -10.78 20.88 27.97
CA GLU A 318 -10.28 19.57 28.41
C GLU A 318 -10.07 18.61 27.22
N ILE A 319 -11.00 18.63 26.26
CA ILE A 319 -10.89 17.84 25.03
C ILE A 319 -9.71 18.33 24.19
N ILE A 320 -9.60 19.65 24.04
CA ILE A 320 -8.51 20.29 23.31
C ILE A 320 -7.16 19.93 23.93
N ALA A 321 -7.03 20.00 25.26
CA ALA A 321 -5.81 19.65 25.98
C ALA A 321 -5.41 18.18 25.77
N ARG A 322 -6.37 17.24 25.84
CA ARG A 322 -6.11 15.81 25.61
C ARG A 322 -5.64 15.53 24.17
N ILE A 323 -6.27 16.16 23.17
CA ILE A 323 -5.87 15.99 21.76
C ILE A 323 -4.48 16.60 21.53
N ASN A 324 -4.23 17.80 22.04
CA ASN A 324 -2.95 18.52 21.91
C ASN A 324 -1.78 17.79 22.57
N ALA A 325 -1.96 17.18 23.74
CA ALA A 325 -0.91 16.39 24.39
C ALA A 325 -0.42 15.24 23.49
N ARG A 326 -1.33 14.61 22.75
CA ARG A 326 -1.01 13.50 21.83
C ARG A 326 -0.43 13.97 20.51
N ILE A 327 -0.92 15.08 19.97
CA ILE A 327 -0.29 15.77 18.82
C ILE A 327 1.17 16.08 19.14
N LYS A 328 1.43 16.64 20.33
CA LYS A 328 2.77 16.97 20.81
C LYS A 328 3.65 15.72 20.95
N ALA A 329 3.10 14.63 21.50
CA ALA A 329 3.80 13.35 21.59
C ALA A 329 4.18 12.75 20.22
N ARG A 330 3.51 13.17 19.13
CA ARG A 330 3.79 12.77 17.75
C ARG A 330 4.69 13.75 17.01
N GLY A 331 5.24 14.77 17.69
CA GLY A 331 6.13 15.76 17.09
C GLY A 331 5.44 16.74 16.12
N SER A 332 4.11 16.80 16.11
CA SER A 332 3.39 17.75 15.26
C SER A 332 3.40 19.15 15.89
N PRO A 333 3.73 20.21 15.14
CA PRO A 333 3.72 21.58 15.64
C PRO A 333 2.30 22.17 15.73
N ILE A 334 1.28 21.47 15.23
CA ILE A 334 -0.08 22.01 15.08
C ILE A 334 -0.89 21.75 16.34
N LEU A 335 -1.10 22.78 17.17
CA LEU A 335 -2.01 22.70 18.31
C LEU A 335 -3.40 23.18 17.91
N LEU A 336 -4.41 22.38 18.26
CA LEU A 336 -5.81 22.73 18.12
C LEU A 336 -6.22 23.75 19.18
N LYS A 337 -7.16 24.63 18.83
CA LYS A 337 -7.70 25.68 19.69
C LYS A 337 -9.22 25.54 19.83
N LYS A 338 -9.76 26.27 20.79
CA LYS A 338 -11.21 26.42 20.94
C LYS A 338 -11.76 27.05 19.67
N ASN A 339 -12.88 26.51 19.18
CA ASN A 339 -13.55 26.86 17.93
C ASN A 339 -12.85 26.43 16.63
N ASP A 340 -11.72 25.71 16.70
CA ASP A 340 -11.20 25.06 15.49
C ASP A 340 -12.25 24.08 14.98
N THR A 341 -12.40 24.07 13.66
CA THR A 341 -13.33 23.19 12.95
C THR A 341 -12.56 22.03 12.35
N LEU A 342 -12.96 20.81 12.68
CA LEU A 342 -12.42 19.58 12.12
C LEU A 342 -13.45 18.97 11.18
N LYS A 343 -13.06 18.53 9.99
CA LYS A 343 -13.93 17.81 9.07
C LYS A 343 -13.47 16.38 8.92
N LEU A 344 -14.40 15.45 9.05
CA LEU A 344 -14.12 14.04 8.85
C LEU A 344 -13.77 13.79 7.38
N VAL A 345 -12.60 13.20 7.14
CA VAL A 345 -12.11 12.86 5.81
C VAL A 345 -12.45 11.40 5.48
N SER A 346 -12.20 10.48 6.42
CA SER A 346 -12.51 9.05 6.29
C SER A 346 -12.29 8.32 7.62
N GLY A 347 -13.20 7.42 8.03
CA GLY A 347 -13.05 6.61 9.25
C GLY A 347 -12.90 7.46 10.52
N THR A 348 -11.70 7.45 11.13
CA THR A 348 -11.34 8.27 12.31
C THR A 348 -10.42 9.44 11.97
N TRP A 349 -10.23 9.77 10.68
CA TRP A 349 -9.34 10.83 10.21
C TRP A 349 -10.08 12.15 10.01
N TYR A 350 -9.53 13.22 10.56
CA TYR A 350 -10.07 14.58 10.46
C TYR A 350 -9.05 15.53 9.84
N GLU A 351 -9.51 16.42 8.97
CA GLU A 351 -8.78 17.59 8.48
C GLU A 351 -9.15 18.83 9.31
N ILE A 352 -8.18 19.72 9.57
CA ILE A 352 -8.47 21.03 10.15
C ILE A 352 -9.01 21.92 9.03
N VAL A 353 -10.25 22.37 9.16
CA VAL A 353 -10.86 23.35 8.27
C VAL A 353 -10.40 24.73 8.74
N ASP A 354 -9.39 25.29 8.07
CA ASP A 354 -8.89 26.63 8.38
C ASP A 354 -9.96 27.67 8.03
N GLN A 355 -10.64 28.20 9.06
CA GLN A 355 -11.64 29.25 8.91
C GLN A 355 -11.01 30.62 8.59
N ARG A 356 -9.67 30.76 8.67
CA ARG A 356 -8.96 32.04 8.44
C ARG A 356 -8.74 32.41 6.97
N LYS A 357 -9.30 31.63 6.03
CA LYS A 357 -9.28 31.92 4.59
C LYS A 357 -10.68 32.23 4.02
N ARG A 358 -11.60 32.72 4.83
CA ARG A 358 -12.87 33.30 4.37
C ARG A 358 -12.90 34.80 4.60
#